data_AF-A0A7J3XFS1-F1
#
_entry.id   AF-A0A7J3XFS1-F1
#
_cell.length_a   1.000
_cell.length_b   1.000
_cell.length_c   1.000
_cell.angle_alpha   90.00
_cell.angle_beta   90.00
_cell.angle_gamma   90.00
#
_symmetry.space_group_name_H-M   'P 1'
#
loop_
_entity.id
_entity.type
_entity.pdbx_description
1 polymer ?
#
loop_
_entity_poly.entity_id
_entity_poly.type
_entity_poly.pdbx_seq_one_letter_code
_entity_poly.pdbx_strand_id
1 'polypeptide(L)'
;MLPLAYTLSLLTYVVGAVLYGSPIPAKFVKKWGVLMMYDGIASAVLVSAYGLVIRLGDYLLSVVNADWGAFTVWLTSRTGVIASTYLLVQSLGAMLKVSGAEVFLEILKHVGSLLATTLTSIKTIYLISVVVYSLRDKILAVGVLLYSLPLRVGRGVGAALVAASIVYYIGLPLMPAFAAIFEAPPIVTPSGGLGSIRGRVVDALGNPLPNAVVELYGSGSAEPDAVVVGDTTGAFYVGPPYDIMAEGTTFTPSVVFMGYRFTPDPSHLEVSWEGHLRVYNLVYAGQGLTLVLVGVFYIGDLSRVGSKLTVPLEVLSEAASVTILKLSSVNVSSVVVNGESLECSWDEFSWAGMTLEECYLSLSRGSYVVELDYLGVEYPRPAVAEKRYLGMVNLLDYLISLQVVAVSYVYSYLLLPSAYLVVLSASTYALSKFLGGGLRFRLI
;
A
#
# COMPACT_ATOMS: atom_id res chain seq x y z
N MET A 1 0.38 42.19 23.82
CA MET A 1 0.56 41.39 25.05
C MET A 1 1.74 41.89 25.88
N LEU A 2 2.93 42.09 25.30
CA LEU A 2 4.12 42.56 26.04
C LEU A 2 3.96 43.94 26.74
N PRO A 3 3.38 44.98 26.10
CA PRO A 3 3.16 46.26 26.79
C PRO A 3 2.22 46.14 27.98
N LEU A 4 1.17 45.31 27.85
CA LEU A 4 0.23 45.03 28.93
C LEU A 4 0.94 44.31 30.09
N ALA A 5 1.77 43.31 29.79
CA ALA A 5 2.57 42.61 30.79
C ALA A 5 3.54 43.54 31.54
N TYR A 6 4.14 44.51 30.83
CA TYR A 6 5.00 45.53 31.44
C TYR A 6 4.20 46.46 32.38
N THR A 7 3.02 46.93 31.95
CA THR A 7 2.17 47.77 32.80
C THR A 7 1.66 47.02 34.04
N LEU A 8 1.32 45.73 33.92
CA LEU A 8 0.91 44.87 35.04
C LEU A 8 2.06 44.62 36.01
N SER A 9 3.27 44.42 35.48
CA SER A 9 4.49 44.31 36.28
C SER A 9 4.77 45.59 37.09
N LEU A 10 4.65 46.76 36.46
CA LEU A 10 4.82 48.06 37.12
C LEU A 10 3.73 48.30 38.17
N LEU A 11 2.48 47.97 37.87
CA LEU A 11 1.37 48.03 38.82
C LEU A 11 1.65 47.15 40.05
N THR A 12 2.13 45.92 39.82
CA THR A 12 2.48 44.99 40.92
C THR A 12 3.59 45.55 41.79
N TYR A 13 4.60 46.19 41.18
CA TYR A 13 5.66 46.87 41.90
C TYR A 13 5.15 48.05 42.74
N VAL A 14 4.34 48.93 42.15
CA VAL A 14 3.80 50.13 42.85
C VAL A 14 2.88 49.71 43.99
N VAL A 15 1.99 48.74 43.78
CA VAL A 15 1.15 48.18 44.86
C VAL A 15 2.01 47.60 45.98
N GLY A 16 3.09 46.87 45.63
CA GLY A 16 4.05 46.36 46.60
C GLY A 16 4.74 47.47 47.42
N ALA A 17 5.17 48.54 46.76
CA ALA A 17 5.82 49.69 47.40
C ALA A 17 4.85 50.43 48.34
N VAL A 18 3.59 50.62 47.92
CA VAL A 18 2.55 51.23 48.76
C VAL A 18 2.25 50.37 49.99
N LEU A 19 2.12 49.05 49.83
CA LEU A 19 1.91 48.13 50.96
C LEU A 19 3.08 48.16 51.94
N TYR A 20 4.32 48.22 51.44
CA TYR A 20 5.52 48.29 52.26
C TYR A 20 5.64 49.63 53.01
N GLY A 21 5.35 50.74 52.33
CA GLY A 21 5.38 52.10 52.89
C GLY A 21 4.16 52.47 53.74
N SER A 22 3.11 51.65 53.75
CA SER A 22 1.90 51.92 54.52
C SER A 22 2.16 51.96 56.04
N PRO A 23 1.44 52.81 56.80
CA PRO A 23 1.59 52.90 58.26
C PRO A 23 0.99 51.69 59.01
N ILE A 24 0.65 50.61 58.32
CA ILE A 24 0.02 49.41 58.90
C ILE A 24 1.11 48.56 59.59
N PRO A 25 1.06 48.34 60.91
CA PRO A 25 2.10 47.62 61.66
C PRO A 25 2.02 46.08 61.53
N ALA A 26 1.47 45.55 60.44
CA ALA A 26 1.35 44.11 60.22
C ALA A 26 2.59 43.55 59.48
N LYS A 27 3.36 42.69 60.17
CA LYS A 27 4.55 42.03 59.59
C LYS A 27 4.25 41.28 58.28
N PHE A 28 3.06 40.69 58.18
CA PHE A 28 2.60 40.00 56.98
C PHE A 28 2.44 40.95 55.80
N VAL A 29 1.84 42.13 56.00
CA VAL A 29 1.64 43.13 54.93
C VAL A 29 2.97 43.63 54.40
N LYS A 30 3.94 43.92 55.29
CA LYS A 30 5.27 44.35 54.88
C LYS A 30 6.01 43.26 54.09
N LYS A 31 5.92 41.99 54.52
CA LYS A 31 6.52 40.85 53.81
C LYS A 31 5.90 40.64 52.43
N TRP A 32 4.58 40.79 52.31
CA TRP A 32 3.88 40.74 51.02
C TRP A 32 4.25 41.91 50.12
N GLY A 33 4.41 43.12 50.65
CA GLY A 33 4.88 44.28 49.89
C GLY A 33 6.25 44.03 49.24
N VAL A 34 7.23 43.57 50.03
CA VAL A 34 8.57 43.21 49.52
C VAL A 34 8.50 42.10 48.46
N LEU A 35 7.66 41.08 48.69
CA LEU A 35 7.48 39.98 47.74
C LEU A 35 6.90 40.49 46.40
N MET A 36 5.90 41.37 46.43
CA MET A 36 5.28 41.95 45.24
C MET A 36 6.25 42.88 44.49
N MET A 37 7.10 43.63 45.20
CA MET A 37 8.15 44.43 44.57
C MET A 37 9.16 43.54 43.83
N TYR A 38 9.63 42.45 44.45
CA TYR A 38 10.51 41.49 43.79
C TYR A 38 9.86 40.84 42.56
N ASP A 39 8.59 40.46 42.68
CA ASP A 39 7.83 39.86 41.58
C ASP A 39 7.59 40.84 40.42
N GLY A 40 7.34 42.12 40.73
CA GLY A 40 7.27 43.20 39.75
C GLY A 40 8.59 43.33 38.98
N ILE A 41 9.72 43.42 39.68
CA ILE A 41 11.03 43.49 39.03
C ILE A 41 11.31 42.24 38.17
N ALA A 42 11.08 41.04 38.71
CA ALA A 42 11.32 39.79 37.99
C ALA A 42 10.49 39.68 36.70
N SER A 43 9.22 40.10 36.74
CA SER A 43 8.36 40.13 35.55
C SER A 43 8.80 41.20 34.54
N ALA A 44 9.24 42.38 34.97
CA ALA A 44 9.77 43.43 34.08
C ALA A 44 11.05 42.98 33.37
N VAL A 45 11.94 42.29 34.10
CA VAL A 45 13.15 41.68 33.53
C VAL A 45 12.78 40.62 32.51
N LEU A 46 11.81 39.75 32.81
CA LEU A 46 11.36 38.69 31.91
C LEU A 46 10.73 39.27 30.63
N VAL A 47 9.92 40.34 30.74
CA VAL A 47 9.38 41.07 29.57
C VAL A 47 10.51 41.63 28.71
N SER A 48 11.53 42.23 29.34
CA SER A 48 12.70 42.80 28.64
C SER A 48 13.58 41.72 28.00
N ALA A 49 13.66 40.54 28.61
CA ALA A 49 14.43 39.40 28.13
C ALA A 49 13.69 38.56 27.07
N TYR A 50 12.43 38.86 26.75
CA TYR A 50 11.59 38.06 25.84
C TYR A 50 12.28 37.75 24.50
N GLY A 51 12.82 38.77 23.83
CA GLY A 51 13.49 38.59 22.55
C GLY A 51 14.79 37.76 22.65
N LEU A 52 15.49 37.85 23.79
CA LEU A 52 16.67 37.04 24.05
C LEU A 52 16.30 35.57 24.26
N VAL A 53 15.21 35.30 25.00
CA VAL A 53 14.70 33.93 25.21
C VAL A 53 14.33 33.25 23.89
N ILE A 54 13.75 34.01 22.94
CA ILE A 54 13.44 33.49 21.60
C ILE A 54 14.74 33.14 20.85
N ARG A 55 15.69 34.07 20.76
CA ARG A 55 16.95 33.84 20.04
C ARG A 55 17.81 32.73 20.66
N LEU A 56 17.74 32.57 21.97
CA LEU A 56 18.47 31.53 22.69
C LEU A 56 18.04 30.12 22.26
N GLY A 57 16.75 29.92 21.93
CA GLY A 57 16.29 28.64 21.39
C GLY A 57 16.93 28.30 20.04
N ASP A 58 17.00 29.26 19.13
CA ASP A 58 17.59 29.06 17.80
C ASP A 58 19.10 28.84 17.90
N TYR A 59 19.76 29.58 18.78
CA TYR A 59 21.18 29.39 19.08
C TYR A 59 21.47 27.99 19.62
N LEU A 60 20.69 27.51 20.61
CA LEU A 60 20.90 26.16 21.17
C LEU A 60 20.66 25.07 20.13
N LEU A 61 19.65 25.21 19.27
CA LEU A 61 19.42 24.27 18.16
C LEU A 61 20.63 24.24 17.20
N SER A 62 21.20 25.40 16.87
CA SER A 62 22.39 25.47 16.01
C SER A 62 23.62 24.79 16.63
N VAL A 63 23.81 24.89 17.94
CA VAL A 63 24.94 24.25 18.65
C VAL A 63 24.80 22.71 18.65
N VAL A 64 23.57 22.20 18.77
CA VAL A 64 23.31 20.75 18.76
C VAL A 64 23.12 20.22 17.33
N ASN A 65 23.27 21.07 16.31
CA ASN A 65 23.05 20.74 14.90
C ASN A 65 21.67 20.13 14.64
N ALA A 66 20.65 20.64 15.35
CA ALA A 66 19.27 20.19 15.25
C ALA A 66 18.44 21.23 14.48
N ASP A 67 17.59 20.75 13.57
CA ASP A 67 16.78 21.60 12.71
C ASP A 67 15.32 21.13 12.68
N TRP A 68 14.41 22.10 12.64
CA TRP A 68 12.97 21.85 12.52
C TRP A 68 12.61 21.24 11.17
N GLY A 69 13.28 21.64 10.09
CA GLY A 69 13.12 21.05 8.77
C GLY A 69 13.45 19.56 8.79
N ALA A 70 14.64 19.20 9.30
CA ALA A 70 15.05 17.81 9.46
C ALA A 70 14.05 16.98 10.30
N PHE A 71 13.53 17.55 11.39
CA PHE A 71 12.51 16.91 12.21
C PHE A 71 11.17 16.68 11.47
N THR A 72 10.71 17.65 10.67
CA THR A 72 9.49 17.47 9.87
C THR A 72 9.64 16.41 8.78
N VAL A 73 10.82 16.33 8.13
CA VAL A 73 11.14 15.27 7.17
C VAL A 73 11.17 13.91 7.86
N TRP A 74 11.72 13.84 9.08
CA TRP A 74 11.76 12.62 9.90
C TRP A 74 10.36 12.12 10.30
N LEU A 75 9.43 13.02 10.62
CA LEU A 75 8.03 12.67 10.90
C LEU A 75 7.29 12.21 9.62
N THR A 76 7.43 12.96 8.53
CA THR A 76 6.71 12.69 7.28
C THR A 76 7.15 11.36 6.64
N SER A 77 8.46 11.06 6.65
CA SER A 77 8.96 9.76 6.16
C SER A 77 8.38 8.58 6.94
N ARG A 78 8.35 8.65 8.28
CA ARG A 78 7.74 7.62 9.13
C ARG A 78 6.24 7.48 8.90
N THR A 79 5.50 8.59 8.73
CA THR A 79 4.08 8.50 8.37
C THR A 79 3.86 7.81 7.03
N GLY A 80 4.74 8.05 6.04
CA GLY A 80 4.67 7.41 4.74
C GLY A 80 4.80 5.88 4.84
N VAL A 81 5.79 5.41 5.60
CA VAL A 81 6.03 3.97 5.82
C VAL A 81 4.86 3.27 6.52
N ILE A 82 4.26 3.91 7.54
CA ILE A 82 3.10 3.32 8.24
C ILE A 82 1.85 3.35 7.36
N ALA A 83 1.65 4.43 6.60
CA ALA A 83 0.51 4.54 5.71
C ALA A 83 0.57 3.51 4.58
N SER A 84 1.74 3.30 3.97
CA SER A 84 1.90 2.29 2.91
C SER A 84 1.68 0.87 3.43
N THR A 85 2.22 0.54 4.61
CA THR A 85 2.01 -0.78 5.23
C THR A 85 0.56 -0.98 5.66
N TYR A 86 -0.11 0.06 6.15
CA TYR A 86 -1.53 0.01 6.48
C TYR A 86 -2.40 -0.25 5.24
N LEU A 87 -2.12 0.42 4.11
CA LEU A 87 -2.81 0.18 2.85
C LEU A 87 -2.57 -1.24 2.32
N LEU A 88 -1.34 -1.74 2.44
CA LEU A 88 -1.01 -3.12 2.09
C LEU A 88 -1.86 -4.10 2.91
N VAL A 89 -1.93 -3.92 4.23
CA VAL A 89 -2.75 -4.73 5.14
C VAL A 89 -4.24 -4.66 4.77
N GLN A 90 -4.77 -3.50 4.39
CA GLN A 90 -6.14 -3.39 3.91
C GLN A 90 -6.38 -4.14 2.59
N SER A 91 -5.44 -4.04 1.65
CA SER A 91 -5.53 -4.72 0.36
C SER A 91 -5.52 -6.24 0.50
N LEU A 92 -4.63 -6.78 1.34
CA LEU A 92 -4.61 -8.20 1.71
C LEU A 92 -5.91 -8.66 2.38
N GLY A 93 -6.51 -7.81 3.21
CA GLY A 93 -7.77 -8.15 3.87
C GLY A 93 -8.93 -8.26 2.89
N ALA A 94 -8.95 -7.41 1.87
CA ALA A 94 -9.91 -7.51 0.78
C ALA A 94 -9.69 -8.79 -0.04
N MET A 95 -8.44 -9.14 -0.35
CA MET A 95 -8.09 -10.36 -1.08
C MET A 95 -8.51 -11.63 -0.32
N LEU A 96 -8.16 -11.74 0.97
CA LEU A 96 -8.50 -12.89 1.81
C LEU A 96 -10.01 -13.09 1.97
N LYS A 97 -10.79 -11.99 1.96
CA LYS A 97 -12.25 -12.06 2.02
C LYS A 97 -12.84 -12.63 0.74
N VAL A 98 -12.32 -12.25 -0.43
CA VAL A 98 -12.77 -12.79 -1.73
C VAL A 98 -12.38 -14.25 -1.87
N SER A 99 -11.24 -14.64 -1.31
CA SER A 99 -10.71 -16.00 -1.41
C SER A 99 -11.29 -17.02 -0.42
N GLY A 100 -12.21 -16.61 0.47
CA GLY A 100 -12.81 -17.50 1.48
C GLY A 100 -11.87 -17.89 2.62
N ALA A 101 -10.72 -17.21 2.77
CA ALA A 101 -9.71 -17.51 3.78
C ALA A 101 -9.93 -16.70 5.08
N GLU A 102 -11.16 -16.77 5.61
CA GLU A 102 -11.63 -15.88 6.68
C GLU A 102 -10.86 -16.02 8.00
N VAL A 103 -10.28 -17.20 8.27
CA VAL A 103 -9.50 -17.50 9.49
C VAL A 103 -8.31 -16.54 9.65
N PHE A 104 -7.70 -16.09 8.55
CA PHE A 104 -6.54 -15.20 8.60
C PHE A 104 -6.90 -13.71 8.78
N LEU A 105 -8.17 -13.35 8.60
CA LEU A 105 -8.62 -11.96 8.74
C LEU A 105 -8.44 -11.44 10.16
N GLU A 106 -8.47 -12.30 11.17
CA GLU A 106 -8.28 -11.88 12.57
C GLU A 106 -6.87 -11.37 12.83
N ILE A 107 -5.85 -12.08 12.33
CA ILE A 107 -4.44 -11.67 12.42
C ILE A 107 -4.28 -10.32 11.74
N LEU A 108 -4.81 -10.18 10.53
CA LEU A 108 -4.66 -8.96 9.75
C LEU A 108 -5.42 -7.76 10.34
N LYS A 109 -6.59 -7.98 10.95
CA LYS A 109 -7.31 -6.96 11.72
C LYS A 109 -6.48 -6.50 12.91
N HIS A 110 -5.80 -7.42 13.60
CA HIS A 110 -4.94 -7.08 14.72
C HIS A 110 -3.74 -6.23 14.26
N VAL A 111 -3.03 -6.65 13.21
CA VAL A 111 -1.98 -5.86 12.54
C VAL A 111 -2.49 -4.47 12.17
N GLY A 112 -3.65 -4.39 11.51
CA GLY A 112 -4.28 -3.13 11.10
C GLY A 112 -4.58 -2.21 12.28
N SER A 113 -4.99 -2.75 13.43
CA SER A 113 -5.24 -1.97 14.65
C SER A 113 -3.94 -1.38 15.24
N LEU A 114 -2.83 -2.14 15.21
CA LEU A 114 -1.53 -1.66 15.67
C LEU A 114 -0.97 -0.56 14.74
N LEU A 115 -1.12 -0.73 13.43
CA LEU A 115 -0.73 0.30 12.46
C LEU A 115 -1.60 1.56 12.56
N ALA A 116 -2.91 1.41 12.78
CA ALA A 116 -3.79 2.56 12.97
C ALA A 116 -3.45 3.34 14.25
N THR A 117 -3.15 2.66 15.36
CA THR A 117 -2.78 3.30 16.63
C THR A 117 -1.41 3.98 16.58
N THR A 118 -0.45 3.42 15.85
CA THR A 118 0.84 4.07 15.61
C THR A 118 0.71 5.30 14.70
N LEU A 119 -0.13 5.20 13.67
CA LEU A 119 -0.42 6.33 12.78
C LEU A 119 -1.09 7.49 13.53
N THR A 120 -2.05 7.19 14.42
CA THR A 120 -2.68 8.24 15.24
C THR A 120 -1.67 8.87 16.20
N SER A 121 -0.77 8.09 16.79
CA SER A 121 0.32 8.60 17.64
C SER A 121 1.28 9.56 16.92
N ILE A 122 1.78 9.20 15.73
CA ILE A 122 2.65 10.12 15.01
C ILE A 122 1.90 11.38 14.60
N LYS A 123 0.62 11.27 14.22
CA LYS A 123 -0.20 12.44 13.91
C LYS A 123 -0.41 13.35 15.11
N THR A 124 -0.55 12.82 16.33
CA THR A 124 -0.66 13.66 17.54
C THR A 124 0.65 14.38 17.83
N ILE A 125 1.80 13.72 17.65
CA ILE A 125 3.12 14.36 17.77
C ILE A 125 3.30 15.46 16.74
N TYR A 126 2.89 15.22 15.49
CA TYR A 126 2.90 16.22 14.43
C TYR A 126 2.01 17.42 14.76
N LEU A 127 0.83 17.19 15.32
CA LEU A 127 -0.05 18.29 15.75
C LEU A 127 0.58 19.11 16.87
N ILE A 128 1.14 18.44 17.89
CA ILE A 128 1.86 19.09 18.98
C ILE A 128 3.03 19.92 18.44
N SER A 129 3.79 19.39 17.48
CA SER A 129 4.95 20.09 16.93
C SER A 129 4.57 21.32 16.12
N VAL A 130 3.51 21.24 15.29
CA VAL A 130 2.99 22.39 14.55
C VAL A 130 2.48 23.47 15.51
N VAL A 131 1.79 23.08 16.59
CA VAL A 131 1.33 24.01 17.63
C VAL A 131 2.52 24.71 18.29
N VAL A 132 3.55 23.97 18.70
CA VAL A 132 4.74 24.54 19.34
C VAL A 132 5.50 25.45 18.38
N TYR A 133 5.76 25.01 17.15
CA TYR A 133 6.52 25.79 16.17
C TYR A 133 5.80 27.10 15.79
N SER A 134 4.49 27.03 15.48
CA SER A 134 3.73 28.18 14.99
C SER A 134 3.27 29.14 16.10
N LEU A 135 3.05 28.64 17.32
CA LEU A 135 2.52 29.44 18.43
C LEU A 135 3.54 29.71 19.52
N ARG A 136 4.82 29.31 19.38
CA ARG A 136 5.90 29.54 20.35
C ARG A 136 5.87 30.95 20.95
N ASP A 137 5.92 31.97 20.09
CA ASP A 137 6.00 33.37 20.48
C ASP A 137 4.75 33.80 21.26
N LYS A 138 3.59 33.29 20.85
CA LYS A 138 2.30 33.56 21.51
C LYS A 138 2.19 32.84 22.85
N ILE A 139 2.59 31.58 22.95
CA ILE A 139 2.61 30.80 24.19
C ILE A 139 3.55 31.46 25.20
N LEU A 140 4.76 31.86 24.76
CA LEU A 140 5.71 32.59 25.59
C LEU A 140 5.12 33.92 26.04
N ALA A 141 4.52 34.71 25.14
CA ALA A 141 3.93 36.01 25.49
C ALA A 141 2.74 35.90 26.47
N VAL A 142 1.87 34.89 26.32
CA VAL A 142 0.81 34.58 27.28
C VAL A 142 1.40 34.13 28.61
N GLY A 143 2.46 33.32 28.59
CA GLY A 143 3.21 32.92 29.78
C GLY A 143 3.77 34.12 30.54
N VAL A 144 4.41 35.05 29.84
CA VAL A 144 4.94 36.32 30.40
C VAL A 144 3.81 37.16 31.01
N LEU A 145 2.68 37.29 30.31
CA LEU A 145 1.52 38.03 30.78
C LEU A 145 0.95 37.43 32.07
N LEU A 146 0.72 36.11 32.11
CA LEU A 146 0.24 35.42 33.32
C LEU A 146 1.25 35.50 34.46
N TYR A 147 2.55 35.47 34.14
CA TYR A 147 3.61 35.65 35.13
C TYR A 147 3.62 37.06 35.74
N SER A 148 3.22 38.08 34.97
CA SER A 148 3.13 39.48 35.41
C SER A 148 1.87 39.84 36.20
N LEU A 149 0.92 38.91 36.37
CA LEU A 149 -0.31 39.19 37.12
C LEU A 149 -0.02 39.48 38.61
N PRO A 150 -0.68 40.49 39.18
CA PRO A 150 -0.50 40.85 40.58
C PRO A 150 -0.94 39.69 41.50
N LEU A 151 -0.47 39.73 42.75
CA LEU A 151 -0.81 38.74 43.80
C LEU A 151 -0.41 37.29 43.47
N ARG A 152 0.48 37.07 42.49
CA ARG A 152 0.98 35.76 42.07
C ARG A 152 -0.09 34.78 41.55
N VAL A 153 -1.30 35.23 41.24
CA VAL A 153 -2.41 34.35 40.83
C VAL A 153 -2.05 33.53 39.58
N GLY A 154 -1.36 34.14 38.62
CA GLY A 154 -0.96 33.49 37.36
C GLY A 154 0.46 32.94 37.33
N ARG A 155 1.26 33.10 38.39
CA ARG A 155 2.72 32.90 38.32
C ARG A 155 3.13 31.46 37.99
N GLY A 156 2.47 30.48 38.60
CA GLY A 156 2.75 29.06 38.35
C GLY A 156 2.44 28.66 36.90
N VAL A 157 1.25 29.05 36.41
CA VAL A 157 0.83 28.77 35.03
C VAL A 157 1.70 29.53 34.03
N GLY A 158 2.00 30.80 34.31
CA GLY A 158 2.89 31.61 33.48
C GLY A 158 4.29 31.01 33.36
N ALA A 159 4.88 30.59 34.48
CA ALA A 159 6.18 29.93 34.49
C ALA A 159 6.17 28.59 33.74
N ALA A 160 5.08 27.83 33.84
CA ALA A 160 4.91 26.58 33.10
C ALA A 160 4.81 26.81 31.59
N LEU A 161 4.06 27.81 31.13
CA LEU A 161 3.96 28.16 29.71
C LEU A 161 5.28 28.70 29.15
N VAL A 162 5.99 29.54 29.91
CA VAL A 162 7.33 30.01 29.54
C VAL A 162 8.28 28.81 29.42
N ALA A 163 8.33 27.93 30.42
CA ALA A 163 9.17 26.74 30.39
C ALA A 163 8.82 25.80 29.22
N ALA A 164 7.52 25.56 28.98
CA ALA A 164 7.05 24.68 27.91
C ALA A 164 7.45 25.23 26.53
N SER A 165 7.31 26.54 26.32
CA SER A 165 7.68 27.19 25.06
C SER A 165 9.18 27.08 24.74
N ILE A 166 10.04 27.00 25.76
CA ILE A 166 11.49 26.85 25.59
C ILE A 166 11.83 25.37 25.39
N VAL A 167 11.40 24.52 26.32
CA VAL A 167 11.78 23.11 26.38
C VAL A 167 11.22 22.34 25.18
N TYR A 168 9.95 22.52 24.82
CA TYR A 168 9.40 21.82 23.64
C TYR A 168 9.97 22.35 22.34
N TYR A 169 10.32 23.65 22.28
CA TYR A 169 10.88 24.22 21.05
C TYR A 169 12.27 23.66 20.75
N ILE A 170 13.10 23.51 21.78
CA ILE A 170 14.45 22.95 21.63
C ILE A 170 14.39 21.41 21.59
N GLY A 171 13.50 20.82 22.38
CA GLY A 171 13.42 19.38 22.57
C GLY A 171 12.84 18.62 21.37
N LEU A 172 11.75 19.09 20.76
CA LEU A 172 11.09 18.32 19.69
C LEU A 172 12.04 18.00 18.51
N PRO A 173 12.85 18.95 18.00
CA PRO A 173 13.84 18.65 16.96
C PRO A 173 14.92 17.63 17.33
N LEU A 174 15.13 17.34 18.62
CA LEU A 174 16.11 16.37 19.11
C LEU A 174 15.54 14.95 19.24
N MET A 175 14.23 14.78 19.10
CA MET A 175 13.56 13.47 19.12
C MET A 175 14.14 12.46 18.11
N PRO A 176 14.51 12.83 16.86
CA PRO A 176 15.16 11.92 15.92
C PRO A 176 16.45 11.31 16.45
N ALA A 177 17.30 12.12 17.07
CA ALA A 177 18.57 11.66 17.64
C ALA A 177 18.32 10.74 18.84
N PHE A 178 17.32 11.06 19.66
CA PHE A 178 16.89 10.18 20.76
C PHE A 178 16.40 8.84 20.24
N ALA A 179 15.52 8.82 19.23
CA ALA A 179 14.98 7.59 18.66
C ALA A 179 16.09 6.73 18.05
N ALA A 180 17.05 7.32 17.33
CA ALA A 180 18.16 6.60 16.70
C ALA A 180 19.05 5.82 17.69
N ILE A 181 19.09 6.20 18.97
CA ILE A 181 19.86 5.49 20.01
C ILE A 181 19.19 4.15 20.38
N PHE A 182 17.85 4.08 20.29
CA PHE A 182 17.05 2.95 20.75
C PHE A 182 16.34 2.17 19.63
N GLU A 183 16.37 2.68 18.40
CA GLU A 183 15.80 2.01 17.23
C GLU A 183 16.65 0.77 16.86
N ALA A 184 15.99 -0.39 16.79
CA ALA A 184 16.56 -1.59 16.20
C ALA A 184 16.71 -1.42 14.67
N PRO A 185 17.64 -2.15 14.02
CA PRO A 185 17.75 -2.13 12.56
C PRO A 185 16.41 -2.44 11.89
N PRO A 186 16.10 -1.83 10.74
CA PRO A 186 14.83 -2.00 10.08
C PRO A 186 14.59 -3.49 9.81
N ILE A 187 13.52 -4.02 10.39
CA ILE A 187 13.04 -5.36 10.04
C ILE A 187 12.60 -5.28 8.59
N VAL A 188 13.30 -6.02 7.73
CA VAL A 188 12.97 -6.11 6.32
C VAL A 188 11.56 -6.67 6.23
N THR A 189 10.60 -5.84 5.82
CA THR A 189 9.30 -6.33 5.36
C THR A 189 9.58 -7.35 4.27
N PRO A 190 9.05 -8.59 4.33
CA PRO A 190 9.24 -9.52 3.23
C PRO A 190 8.75 -8.83 1.96
N SER A 191 9.69 -8.54 1.07
CA SER A 191 9.46 -7.95 -0.23
C SER A 191 8.89 -8.98 -1.21
N GLY A 192 8.12 -9.96 -0.72
CA GLY A 192 7.37 -10.85 -1.57
C GLY A 192 6.23 -10.04 -2.18
N GLY A 193 6.51 -9.36 -3.29
CA GLY A 193 5.47 -8.78 -4.11
C GLY A 193 4.45 -9.87 -4.43
N LEU A 194 3.18 -9.54 -4.33
CA LEU A 194 2.16 -10.38 -4.95
C LEU A 194 2.33 -10.19 -6.45
N GLY A 195 2.92 -11.17 -7.12
CA GLY A 195 3.10 -11.08 -8.55
C GLY A 195 1.81 -11.43 -9.29
N SER A 196 1.83 -11.20 -10.59
CA SER A 196 0.70 -11.48 -11.48
C SER A 196 1.18 -12.19 -12.74
N ILE A 197 0.29 -12.95 -13.37
CA ILE A 197 0.49 -13.54 -14.68
C ILE A 197 -0.59 -12.93 -15.57
N ARG A 198 -0.13 -12.19 -16.58
CA ARG A 198 -1.00 -11.53 -17.54
C ARG A 198 -0.62 -11.98 -18.94
N GLY A 199 -1.58 -12.28 -19.78
CA GLY A 199 -1.25 -12.52 -21.16
C GLY A 199 -2.43 -12.57 -22.08
N ARG A 200 -2.14 -12.94 -23.32
CA ARG A 200 -3.15 -13.18 -24.34
C ARG A 200 -2.93 -14.54 -24.98
N VAL A 201 -3.99 -15.32 -25.06
CA VAL A 201 -3.99 -16.60 -25.76
C VAL A 201 -4.16 -16.34 -27.25
N VAL A 202 -3.24 -16.87 -28.06
CA VAL A 202 -3.23 -16.71 -29.51
C VAL A 202 -3.09 -18.05 -30.21
N ASP A 203 -3.65 -18.15 -31.41
CA ASP A 203 -3.52 -19.31 -32.29
C ASP A 203 -2.12 -19.39 -32.94
N ALA A 204 -1.91 -20.38 -33.82
CA ALA A 204 -0.64 -20.59 -34.52
C ALA A 204 -0.18 -19.38 -35.35
N LEU A 205 -1.12 -18.56 -35.83
CA LEU A 205 -0.88 -17.39 -36.67
C LEU A 205 -0.83 -16.08 -35.86
N GLY A 206 -1.04 -16.14 -34.54
CA GLY A 206 -1.06 -14.97 -33.67
C GLY A 206 -2.42 -14.29 -33.55
N ASN A 207 -3.50 -14.90 -34.07
CA ASN A 207 -4.85 -14.38 -33.89
C ASN A 207 -5.32 -14.63 -32.46
N PRO A 208 -6.05 -13.69 -31.84
CA PRO A 208 -6.57 -13.86 -30.49
C PRO A 208 -7.63 -14.98 -30.44
N LEU A 209 -7.54 -15.82 -29.41
CA LEU A 209 -8.53 -16.87 -29.12
C LEU A 209 -9.56 -16.35 -28.10
N PRO A 210 -10.79 -15.99 -28.53
CA PRO A 210 -11.77 -15.39 -27.65
C PRO A 210 -12.26 -16.38 -26.59
N ASN A 211 -12.42 -15.95 -25.35
CA ASN A 211 -12.99 -16.76 -24.26
C ASN A 211 -12.28 -18.11 -24.03
N ALA A 212 -10.98 -18.20 -24.33
CA ALA A 212 -10.18 -19.39 -24.06
C ALA A 212 -10.06 -19.63 -22.54
N VAL A 213 -10.11 -20.90 -22.12
CA VAL A 213 -9.93 -21.28 -20.72
C VAL A 213 -8.45 -21.54 -20.50
N VAL A 214 -7.85 -20.84 -19.54
CA VAL A 214 -6.45 -21.02 -19.15
C VAL A 214 -6.41 -21.72 -17.80
N GLU A 215 -5.75 -22.86 -17.78
CA GLU A 215 -5.53 -23.69 -16.60
C GLU A 215 -4.04 -23.63 -16.22
N LEU A 216 -3.75 -23.37 -14.96
CA LEU A 216 -2.37 -23.31 -14.44
C LEU A 216 -2.15 -24.45 -13.45
N TYR A 217 -1.11 -25.24 -13.70
CA TYR A 217 -0.71 -26.36 -12.86
C TYR A 217 0.57 -26.05 -12.09
N GLY A 218 0.56 -26.17 -10.78
CA GLY A 218 1.77 -26.17 -9.97
C GLY A 218 2.62 -27.43 -10.19
N SER A 219 3.86 -27.38 -9.71
CA SER A 219 4.83 -28.47 -9.88
C SER A 219 4.29 -29.81 -9.37
N GLY A 220 3.98 -30.73 -10.30
CA GLY A 220 3.53 -32.10 -10.01
C GLY A 220 2.05 -32.24 -9.61
N SER A 221 1.24 -31.18 -9.75
CA SER A 221 -0.20 -31.27 -9.49
C SER A 221 -0.94 -31.96 -10.64
N ALA A 222 -1.85 -32.88 -10.32
CA ALA A 222 -2.74 -33.51 -11.30
C ALA A 222 -3.98 -32.67 -11.61
N GLU A 223 -4.35 -31.75 -10.72
CA GLU A 223 -5.46 -30.82 -10.89
C GLU A 223 -4.94 -29.40 -11.13
N PRO A 224 -5.67 -28.57 -11.89
CA PRO A 224 -5.27 -27.18 -12.06
C PRO A 224 -5.41 -26.43 -10.74
N ASP A 225 -4.36 -25.69 -10.36
CA ASP A 225 -4.36 -24.84 -9.17
C ASP A 225 -5.10 -23.52 -9.43
N ALA A 226 -5.13 -23.07 -10.69
CA ALA A 226 -5.92 -21.94 -11.15
C ALA A 226 -6.63 -22.26 -12.47
N VAL A 227 -7.86 -21.79 -12.63
CA VAL A 227 -8.66 -21.87 -13.87
C VAL A 227 -9.31 -20.52 -14.09
N VAL A 228 -8.97 -19.86 -15.20
CA VAL A 228 -9.52 -18.55 -15.59
C VAL A 228 -10.02 -18.55 -17.02
N VAL A 229 -11.10 -17.82 -17.29
CA VAL A 229 -11.62 -17.65 -18.65
C VAL A 229 -11.15 -16.31 -19.20
N GLY A 230 -10.55 -16.33 -20.39
CA GLY A 230 -10.12 -15.12 -21.08
C GLY A 230 -11.30 -14.27 -21.57
N ASP A 231 -11.00 -13.04 -21.98
CA ASP A 231 -11.99 -12.15 -22.62
C ASP A 231 -12.14 -12.42 -24.13
N THR A 232 -12.98 -11.63 -24.81
CA THR A 232 -13.20 -11.74 -26.27
C THR A 232 -11.97 -11.40 -27.10
N THR A 233 -10.93 -10.79 -26.51
CA THR A 233 -9.63 -10.54 -27.14
C THR A 233 -8.60 -11.62 -26.81
N GLY A 234 -9.00 -12.67 -26.10
CA GLY A 234 -8.15 -13.74 -25.61
C GLY A 234 -7.23 -13.33 -24.46
N ALA A 235 -7.43 -12.14 -23.86
CA ALA A 235 -6.63 -11.71 -22.72
C ALA A 235 -7.09 -12.42 -21.44
N PHE A 236 -6.14 -12.83 -20.60
CA PHE A 236 -6.39 -13.46 -19.31
C PHE A 236 -5.54 -12.81 -18.22
N TYR A 237 -6.01 -12.93 -16.98
CA TYR A 237 -5.35 -12.36 -15.81
C TYR A 237 -5.50 -13.26 -14.59
N VAL A 238 -4.35 -13.64 -14.03
CA VAL A 238 -4.24 -14.34 -12.76
C VAL A 238 -3.37 -13.47 -11.86
N GLY A 239 -3.93 -12.96 -10.76
CA GLY A 239 -3.21 -12.06 -9.88
C GLY A 239 -4.11 -11.17 -9.02
N PRO A 240 -3.52 -10.22 -8.27
CA PRO A 240 -4.25 -9.27 -7.44
C PRO A 240 -5.34 -8.53 -8.21
N PRO A 241 -6.59 -8.40 -7.73
CA PRO A 241 -7.05 -8.69 -6.37
C PRO A 241 -7.64 -10.10 -6.17
N TYR A 242 -7.63 -10.97 -7.18
CA TYR A 242 -8.38 -12.23 -7.16
C TYR A 242 -7.54 -13.43 -6.74
N ASP A 243 -6.23 -13.38 -6.97
CA ASP A 243 -5.29 -14.48 -6.72
C ASP A 243 -4.12 -14.01 -5.85
N ILE A 244 -3.60 -14.90 -5.00
CA ILE A 244 -2.45 -14.65 -4.13
C ILE A 244 -1.30 -15.54 -4.58
N MET A 245 -0.33 -14.93 -5.26
CA MET A 245 0.84 -15.61 -5.83
C MET A 245 2.13 -14.97 -5.31
N ALA A 246 3.06 -15.81 -4.83
CA ALA A 246 4.38 -15.34 -4.45
C ALA A 246 5.26 -15.19 -5.71
N GLU A 247 6.06 -14.13 -5.77
CA GLU A 247 7.09 -14.00 -6.80
C GLU A 247 8.03 -15.23 -6.83
N GLY A 248 8.40 -15.68 -8.03
CA GLY A 248 9.25 -16.85 -8.24
C GLY A 248 8.53 -18.20 -8.26
N THR A 249 7.21 -18.27 -8.01
CA THR A 249 6.47 -19.51 -8.25
C THR A 249 6.29 -19.76 -9.75
N THR A 250 6.50 -21.00 -10.18
CA THR A 250 6.35 -21.45 -11.57
C THR A 250 5.06 -22.25 -11.77
N PHE A 251 4.43 -22.06 -12.93
CA PHE A 251 3.25 -22.81 -13.36
C PHE A 251 3.48 -23.43 -14.73
N THR A 252 2.83 -24.56 -14.98
CA THR A 252 2.71 -25.15 -16.31
C THR A 252 1.32 -24.78 -16.85
N PRO A 253 1.21 -23.89 -17.85
CA PRO A 253 -0.07 -23.52 -18.43
C PRO A 253 -0.63 -24.62 -19.35
N SER A 254 -1.94 -24.70 -19.41
CA SER A 254 -2.71 -25.48 -20.38
C SER A 254 -3.86 -24.61 -20.87
N VAL A 255 -4.10 -24.60 -22.17
CA VAL A 255 -5.19 -23.83 -22.78
C VAL A 255 -6.27 -24.81 -23.22
N VAL A 256 -7.50 -24.61 -22.78
CA VAL A 256 -8.66 -25.38 -23.22
C VAL A 256 -9.56 -24.49 -24.08
N PHE A 257 -9.84 -24.94 -25.30
CA PHE A 257 -10.65 -24.22 -26.27
C PHE A 257 -11.50 -25.20 -27.09
N MET A 258 -12.80 -24.93 -27.19
CA MET A 258 -13.78 -25.81 -27.85
C MET A 258 -13.69 -27.29 -27.41
N GLY A 259 -13.44 -27.54 -26.12
CA GLY A 259 -13.33 -28.91 -25.57
C GLY A 259 -11.96 -29.58 -25.74
N TYR A 260 -11.08 -29.01 -26.55
CA TYR A 260 -9.73 -29.52 -26.77
C TYR A 260 -8.73 -28.84 -25.85
N ARG A 261 -7.75 -29.63 -25.39
CA ARG A 261 -6.69 -29.18 -24.47
C ARG A 261 -5.37 -29.08 -25.22
N PHE A 262 -4.69 -27.95 -25.03
CA PHE A 262 -3.44 -27.61 -25.70
C PHE A 262 -2.35 -27.23 -24.70
N THR A 263 -1.12 -27.62 -25.03
CA THR A 263 0.10 -27.15 -24.36
C THR A 263 0.62 -25.92 -25.11
N PRO A 264 0.47 -24.70 -24.55
CA PRO A 264 0.93 -23.49 -25.21
C PRO A 264 2.46 -23.31 -25.07
N ASP A 265 2.99 -22.37 -25.84
CA ASP A 265 4.34 -21.83 -25.71
C ASP A 265 4.26 -20.40 -25.15
N PRO A 266 4.98 -20.06 -24.05
CA PRO A 266 5.90 -20.91 -23.27
C PRO A 266 5.20 -21.99 -22.44
N SER A 267 5.89 -23.12 -22.26
CA SER A 267 5.40 -24.27 -21.47
C SER A 267 5.52 -24.09 -19.96
N HIS A 268 6.18 -23.02 -19.50
CA HIS A 268 6.31 -22.65 -18.10
C HIS A 268 6.15 -21.13 -17.96
N LEU A 269 5.42 -20.73 -16.92
CA LEU A 269 5.17 -19.34 -16.56
C LEU A 269 5.72 -19.08 -15.17
N GLU A 270 6.53 -18.04 -15.02
CA GLU A 270 6.92 -17.52 -13.72
C GLU A 270 5.97 -16.40 -13.31
N VAL A 271 5.71 -16.28 -12.00
CA VAL A 271 4.93 -15.16 -11.48
C VAL A 271 5.65 -13.85 -11.74
N SER A 272 4.91 -12.87 -12.28
CA SER A 272 5.37 -11.63 -12.95
C SER A 272 5.57 -11.75 -14.47
N TRP A 273 5.07 -12.81 -15.10
CA TRP A 273 5.07 -12.96 -16.55
C TRP A 273 4.01 -12.09 -17.24
N GLU A 274 4.43 -11.42 -18.33
CA GLU A 274 3.55 -10.75 -19.29
C GLU A 274 3.90 -11.19 -20.72
N GLY A 275 2.93 -11.70 -21.48
CA GLY A 275 3.19 -12.14 -22.84
C GLY A 275 2.03 -12.83 -23.58
N HIS A 276 2.39 -13.64 -24.57
CA HIS A 276 1.45 -14.41 -25.37
C HIS A 276 1.58 -15.90 -25.09
N LEU A 277 0.46 -16.58 -24.88
CA LEU A 277 0.37 -18.04 -24.88
C LEU A 277 -0.01 -18.49 -26.29
N ARG A 278 0.96 -18.98 -27.05
CA ARG A 278 0.73 -19.40 -28.43
C ARG A 278 0.38 -20.89 -28.50
N VAL A 279 -0.69 -21.22 -29.20
CA VAL A 279 -1.13 -22.59 -29.46
C VAL A 279 -0.85 -22.96 -30.92
N TYR A 280 0.25 -23.67 -31.17
CA TYR A 280 0.69 -24.00 -32.53
C TYR A 280 -0.20 -25.00 -33.28
N ASN A 281 -0.95 -25.83 -32.55
CA ASN A 281 -1.78 -26.90 -33.12
C ASN A 281 -3.24 -26.46 -33.33
N LEU A 282 -3.48 -25.15 -33.37
CA LEU A 282 -4.81 -24.56 -33.48
C LEU A 282 -4.78 -23.36 -34.41
N VAL A 283 -5.77 -23.28 -35.29
CA VAL A 283 -6.01 -22.10 -36.15
C VAL A 283 -7.45 -21.67 -35.97
N TYR A 284 -7.64 -20.43 -35.51
CA TYR A 284 -8.97 -19.88 -35.32
C TYR A 284 -9.37 -19.04 -36.53
N ALA A 285 -10.35 -19.52 -37.28
CA ALA A 285 -10.86 -18.86 -38.48
C ALA A 285 -11.74 -17.63 -38.15
N GLY A 286 -12.12 -17.47 -36.88
CA GLY A 286 -13.08 -16.45 -36.45
C GLY A 286 -14.52 -16.92 -36.58
N GLN A 287 -15.41 -16.32 -35.78
CA GLN A 287 -16.85 -16.57 -35.80
C GLN A 287 -17.23 -18.05 -35.55
N GLY A 288 -16.61 -18.66 -34.54
CA GLY A 288 -17.03 -19.97 -34.03
C GLY A 288 -16.56 -21.17 -34.85
N LEU A 289 -15.62 -20.98 -35.79
CA LEU A 289 -14.98 -22.03 -36.58
C LEU A 289 -13.48 -22.10 -36.25
N THR A 290 -12.96 -23.32 -36.08
CA THR A 290 -11.57 -23.58 -35.70
C THR A 290 -11.04 -24.84 -36.37
N LEU A 291 -9.75 -24.87 -36.67
CA LEU A 291 -9.04 -26.05 -37.16
C LEU A 291 -8.07 -26.53 -36.08
N VAL A 292 -8.21 -27.78 -35.66
CA VAL A 292 -7.26 -28.46 -34.77
C VAL A 292 -6.35 -29.33 -35.60
N LEU A 293 -5.04 -29.16 -35.41
CA LEU A 293 -4.01 -29.82 -36.21
C LEU A 293 -3.30 -30.86 -35.34
N VAL A 294 -3.40 -32.14 -35.71
CA VAL A 294 -2.72 -33.25 -35.02
C VAL A 294 -1.64 -33.81 -35.94
N GLY A 295 -0.38 -33.52 -35.64
CA GLY A 295 0.77 -33.82 -36.49
C GLY A 295 1.72 -32.63 -36.60
N VAL A 296 2.63 -32.67 -37.57
CA VAL A 296 3.54 -31.55 -37.85
C VAL A 296 3.09 -30.85 -39.13
N PHE A 297 2.68 -29.60 -39.00
CA PHE A 297 2.14 -28.78 -40.09
C PHE A 297 2.94 -27.48 -40.24
N TYR A 298 3.10 -27.04 -41.48
CA TYR A 298 3.40 -25.65 -41.81
C TYR A 298 2.12 -25.01 -42.37
N ILE A 299 1.76 -23.85 -41.85
CA ILE A 299 0.53 -23.14 -42.18
C ILE A 299 0.94 -21.90 -42.96
N GLY A 300 0.49 -21.78 -44.21
CA GLY A 300 0.74 -20.59 -45.01
C GLY A 300 -0.21 -19.44 -44.66
N ASP A 301 -0.16 -18.36 -45.44
CA ASP A 301 -0.98 -17.18 -45.21
C ASP A 301 -2.48 -17.49 -45.40
N LEU A 302 -3.24 -17.18 -44.36
CA LEU A 302 -4.66 -17.43 -44.30
C LEU A 302 -5.40 -16.32 -45.06
N SER A 303 -6.12 -16.69 -46.12
CA SER A 303 -6.90 -15.74 -46.93
C SER A 303 -8.38 -15.91 -46.63
N ARG A 304 -9.02 -14.81 -46.24
CA ARG A 304 -10.47 -14.73 -45.98
C ARG A 304 -11.10 -13.72 -46.92
N VAL A 305 -11.99 -14.20 -47.79
CA VAL A 305 -12.74 -13.37 -48.73
C VAL A 305 -14.23 -13.66 -48.54
N GLY A 306 -14.92 -12.78 -47.81
CA GLY A 306 -16.34 -12.96 -47.47
C GLY A 306 -16.56 -14.16 -46.54
N SER A 307 -17.40 -15.09 -46.96
CA SER A 307 -17.70 -16.35 -46.27
C SER A 307 -16.69 -17.47 -46.57
N LYS A 308 -15.79 -17.26 -47.55
CA LYS A 308 -14.78 -18.23 -47.95
C LYS A 308 -13.47 -18.03 -47.17
N LEU A 309 -13.04 -19.09 -46.49
CA LEU A 309 -11.74 -19.24 -45.85
C LEU A 309 -10.87 -20.16 -46.71
N THR A 310 -9.61 -19.78 -46.93
CA THR A 310 -8.63 -20.60 -47.63
C THR A 310 -7.40 -20.76 -46.76
N VAL A 311 -7.07 -22.02 -46.44
CA VAL A 311 -5.98 -22.39 -45.53
C VAL A 311 -5.00 -23.30 -46.27
N PRO A 312 -3.87 -22.76 -46.74
CA PRO A 312 -2.79 -23.58 -47.28
C PRO A 312 -2.05 -24.28 -46.13
N LEU A 313 -1.95 -25.60 -46.23
CA LEU A 313 -1.31 -26.48 -45.25
C LEU A 313 -0.23 -27.31 -45.94
N GLU A 314 0.92 -27.46 -45.30
CA GLU A 314 1.95 -28.42 -45.68
C GLU A 314 2.15 -29.40 -44.53
N VAL A 315 1.83 -30.67 -44.80
CA VAL A 315 1.90 -31.77 -43.83
C VAL A 315 3.27 -32.41 -43.92
N LEU A 316 4.01 -32.38 -42.82
CA LEU A 316 5.37 -32.94 -42.75
C LEU A 316 5.39 -34.35 -42.12
N SER A 317 4.38 -34.72 -41.34
CA SER A 317 4.28 -36.05 -40.71
C SER A 317 3.65 -37.10 -41.63
N GLU A 318 4.01 -38.38 -41.43
CA GLU A 318 3.47 -39.49 -42.25
C GLU A 318 1.98 -39.76 -41.97
N ALA A 319 1.54 -39.51 -40.74
CA ALA A 319 0.14 -39.49 -40.35
C ALA A 319 -0.16 -38.12 -39.74
N ALA A 320 -1.14 -37.42 -40.30
CA ALA A 320 -1.64 -36.19 -39.75
C ALA A 320 -3.16 -36.15 -39.88
N SER A 321 -3.83 -35.45 -38.96
CA SER A 321 -5.25 -35.19 -39.06
C SER A 321 -5.58 -33.73 -38.80
N VAL A 322 -6.54 -33.23 -39.55
CA VAL A 322 -7.13 -31.90 -39.35
C VAL A 322 -8.55 -32.14 -38.87
N THR A 323 -8.86 -31.69 -37.66
CA THR A 323 -10.23 -31.70 -37.14
C THR A 323 -10.82 -30.31 -37.30
N ILE A 324 -11.88 -30.20 -38.11
CA ILE A 324 -12.64 -28.96 -38.26
C ILE A 324 -13.66 -28.94 -37.12
N LEU A 325 -13.57 -27.94 -36.25
CA LEU A 325 -14.49 -27.70 -35.15
C LEU A 325 -15.37 -26.50 -35.44
N LYS A 326 -16.67 -26.65 -35.24
CA LYS A 326 -17.62 -25.54 -35.33
C LYS A 326 -18.63 -25.57 -34.19
N LEU A 327 -19.19 -24.40 -33.87
CA LEU A 327 -20.43 -24.35 -33.09
C LEU A 327 -21.58 -24.93 -33.93
N SER A 328 -22.54 -25.60 -33.29
CA SER A 328 -23.76 -26.10 -33.96
C SER A 328 -24.54 -25.00 -34.69
N SER A 329 -24.46 -23.76 -34.20
CA SER A 329 -25.06 -22.57 -34.82
C SER A 329 -24.34 -22.06 -36.08
N VAL A 330 -23.13 -22.55 -36.35
CA VAL A 330 -22.35 -22.18 -37.55
C VAL A 330 -22.73 -23.11 -38.70
N ASN A 331 -23.13 -22.50 -39.80
CA ASN A 331 -23.48 -23.24 -41.01
C ASN A 331 -22.28 -23.29 -41.98
N VAL A 332 -21.76 -24.49 -42.23
CA VAL A 332 -20.69 -24.74 -43.19
C VAL A 332 -21.32 -25.32 -44.45
N SER A 333 -21.30 -24.55 -45.53
CA SER A 333 -21.98 -24.87 -46.79
C SER A 333 -21.18 -25.83 -47.67
N SER A 334 -19.85 -25.76 -47.65
CA SER A 334 -18.98 -26.70 -48.35
C SER A 334 -17.60 -26.75 -47.71
N VAL A 335 -17.00 -27.94 -47.75
CA VAL A 335 -15.60 -28.19 -47.41
C VAL A 335 -14.92 -28.70 -48.67
N VAL A 336 -13.88 -28.01 -49.13
CA VAL A 336 -13.15 -28.37 -50.35
C VAL A 336 -11.69 -28.59 -49.98
N VAL A 337 -11.13 -29.73 -50.36
CA VAL A 337 -9.70 -30.04 -50.14
C VAL A 337 -9.06 -30.26 -51.50
N ASN A 338 -8.05 -29.46 -51.85
CA ASN A 338 -7.37 -29.52 -53.15
C ASN A 338 -8.31 -29.42 -54.39
N GLY A 339 -9.44 -28.71 -54.23
CA GLY A 339 -10.43 -28.53 -55.28
C GLY A 339 -11.51 -29.62 -55.34
N GLU A 340 -11.42 -30.67 -54.54
CA GLU A 340 -12.45 -31.71 -54.42
C GLU A 340 -13.38 -31.42 -53.23
N SER A 341 -14.69 -31.42 -53.48
CA SER A 341 -15.70 -31.24 -52.42
C SER A 341 -15.79 -32.51 -51.58
N LEU A 342 -15.66 -32.36 -50.26
CA LEU A 342 -15.71 -33.46 -49.31
C LEU A 342 -16.95 -33.33 -48.43
N GLU A 343 -17.73 -34.42 -48.33
CA GLU A 343 -18.85 -34.49 -47.41
C GLU A 343 -18.34 -34.82 -46.00
N CYS A 344 -18.48 -33.86 -45.09
CA CYS A 344 -18.13 -34.02 -43.68
C CYS A 344 -19.25 -34.72 -42.91
N SER A 345 -18.93 -35.83 -42.24
CA SER A 345 -19.77 -36.38 -41.17
C SER A 345 -19.52 -35.58 -39.88
N TRP A 346 -20.50 -34.74 -39.51
CA TRP A 346 -20.41 -33.91 -38.32
C TRP A 346 -20.86 -34.68 -37.09
N ASP A 347 -19.93 -34.99 -36.20
CA ASP A 347 -20.22 -35.60 -34.90
C ASP A 347 -20.47 -34.50 -33.86
N GLU A 348 -21.61 -34.58 -33.16
CA GLU A 348 -21.99 -33.58 -32.15
C GLU A 348 -21.50 -33.99 -30.76
N PHE A 349 -20.88 -33.05 -30.04
CA PHE A 349 -20.55 -33.19 -28.62
C PHE A 349 -20.82 -31.91 -27.85
N SER A 350 -20.94 -32.02 -26.53
CA SER A 350 -21.18 -30.87 -25.66
C SER A 350 -19.97 -30.57 -24.77
N TRP A 351 -19.63 -29.29 -24.64
CA TRP A 351 -18.56 -28.83 -23.76
C TRP A 351 -18.93 -27.49 -23.11
N ALA A 352 -18.83 -27.43 -21.78
CA ALA A 352 -19.04 -26.22 -20.98
C ALA A 352 -20.35 -25.44 -21.34
N GLY A 353 -21.44 -26.18 -21.57
CA GLY A 353 -22.75 -25.60 -21.92
C GLY A 353 -22.92 -25.21 -23.39
N MET A 354 -21.97 -25.56 -24.27
CA MET A 354 -22.03 -25.33 -25.71
C MET A 354 -22.13 -26.66 -26.46
N THR A 355 -22.84 -26.67 -27.59
CA THR A 355 -22.86 -27.80 -28.53
C THR A 355 -21.94 -27.51 -29.71
N LEU A 356 -21.02 -28.44 -29.94
CA LEU A 356 -19.96 -28.37 -30.94
C LEU A 356 -20.12 -29.54 -31.90
N GLU A 357 -19.73 -29.31 -33.14
CA GLU A 357 -19.70 -30.32 -34.19
C GLU A 357 -18.28 -30.43 -34.73
N GLU A 358 -17.83 -31.66 -34.96
CA GLU A 358 -16.49 -31.94 -35.46
C GLU A 358 -16.51 -32.79 -36.74
N CYS A 359 -15.60 -32.47 -37.67
CA CYS A 359 -15.33 -33.25 -38.86
C CYS A 359 -13.85 -33.59 -38.94
N TYR A 360 -13.55 -34.87 -39.12
CA TYR A 360 -12.18 -35.38 -39.16
C TYR A 360 -11.69 -35.55 -40.60
N LEU A 361 -10.51 -34.98 -40.89
CA LEU A 361 -9.81 -35.15 -42.16
C LEU A 361 -8.46 -35.82 -41.92
N SER A 362 -8.25 -37.00 -42.49
CA SER A 362 -6.94 -37.65 -42.49
C SER A 362 -6.14 -37.17 -43.71
N LEU A 363 -4.95 -36.62 -43.45
CA LEU A 363 -4.04 -36.13 -44.49
C LEU A 363 -2.73 -36.90 -44.43
N SER A 364 -2.23 -37.31 -45.60
CA SER A 364 -0.89 -37.86 -45.73
C SER A 364 0.13 -36.74 -45.89
N ARG A 365 1.42 -37.07 -45.90
CA ARG A 365 2.49 -36.09 -46.14
C ARG A 365 2.31 -35.45 -47.52
N GLY A 366 2.24 -34.11 -47.57
CA GLY A 366 2.00 -33.37 -48.81
C GLY A 366 1.52 -31.94 -48.59
N SER A 367 1.27 -31.23 -49.68
CA SER A 367 0.67 -29.88 -49.65
C SER A 367 -0.83 -29.96 -49.94
N TYR A 368 -1.62 -29.28 -49.12
CA TYR A 368 -3.07 -29.25 -49.18
C TYR A 368 -3.58 -27.82 -49.09
N VAL A 369 -4.67 -27.53 -49.79
CA VAL A 369 -5.44 -26.29 -49.64
C VAL A 369 -6.82 -26.67 -49.15
N VAL A 370 -7.13 -26.27 -47.91
CA VAL A 370 -8.45 -26.46 -47.31
C VAL A 370 -9.25 -25.18 -47.51
N GLU A 371 -10.34 -25.26 -48.26
CA GLU A 371 -11.27 -24.16 -48.45
C GLU A 371 -12.60 -24.44 -47.75
N LEU A 372 -13.10 -23.46 -46.99
CA LEU A 372 -14.32 -23.58 -46.20
C LEU A 372 -15.22 -22.40 -46.52
N ASP A 373 -16.47 -22.65 -46.90
CA ASP A 373 -17.48 -21.61 -47.08
C ASP A 373 -18.50 -21.67 -45.94
N TYR A 374 -18.49 -20.67 -45.05
CA TYR A 374 -19.26 -20.70 -43.82
C TYR A 374 -19.85 -19.34 -43.42
N LEU A 375 -20.98 -19.41 -42.73
CA LEU A 375 -21.62 -18.30 -42.06
C LEU A 375 -21.44 -18.46 -40.55
N GLY A 376 -20.51 -17.68 -40.01
CA GLY A 376 -20.11 -17.79 -38.62
C GLY A 376 -20.96 -16.97 -37.64
N VAL A 377 -20.86 -17.32 -36.37
CA VAL A 377 -21.48 -16.62 -35.22
C VAL A 377 -20.40 -16.28 -34.21
N GLU A 378 -20.57 -15.20 -33.45
CA GLU A 378 -19.61 -14.86 -32.39
C GLU A 378 -19.45 -16.00 -31.38
N TYR A 379 -18.21 -16.26 -30.95
CA TYR A 379 -17.92 -17.37 -30.04
C TYR A 379 -18.36 -17.04 -28.60
N PRO A 380 -19.31 -17.77 -28.02
CA PRO A 380 -19.85 -17.46 -26.70
C PRO A 380 -18.86 -17.77 -25.58
N ARG A 381 -19.10 -17.21 -24.38
CA ARG A 381 -18.29 -17.48 -23.19
C ARG A 381 -18.66 -18.87 -22.63
N PRO A 382 -17.69 -19.78 -22.42
CA PRO A 382 -17.98 -21.12 -21.89
C PRO A 382 -18.41 -21.06 -20.42
N ALA A 383 -19.34 -21.94 -20.02
CA ALA A 383 -19.83 -22.05 -18.65
C ALA A 383 -18.88 -22.90 -17.78
N VAL A 384 -17.66 -22.41 -17.57
CA VAL A 384 -16.64 -23.03 -16.70
C VAL A 384 -16.57 -22.29 -15.37
N ALA A 385 -16.53 -23.03 -14.27
CA ALA A 385 -16.30 -22.47 -12.94
C ALA A 385 -14.83 -22.05 -12.80
N GLU A 386 -14.58 -20.75 -12.62
CA GLU A 386 -13.23 -20.25 -12.36
C GLU A 386 -12.75 -20.71 -10.98
N LYS A 387 -11.49 -21.16 -10.91
CA LYS A 387 -10.79 -21.55 -9.68
C LYS A 387 -9.63 -20.57 -9.50
N ARG A 388 -9.65 -19.81 -8.40
CA ARG A 388 -8.60 -18.80 -8.12
C ARG A 388 -7.48 -19.40 -7.28
N TYR A 389 -6.25 -18.94 -7.50
CA TYR A 389 -5.05 -19.49 -6.87
C TYR A 389 -4.78 -18.88 -5.49
N LEU A 390 -4.51 -19.75 -4.52
CA LEU A 390 -4.08 -19.37 -3.18
C LEU A 390 -2.79 -20.12 -2.83
N GLY A 391 -1.66 -19.43 -2.95
CA GLY A 391 -0.37 -19.94 -2.50
C GLY A 391 -0.34 -20.05 -0.98
N MET A 392 -0.78 -21.19 -0.44
CA MET A 392 -0.89 -21.42 1.00
C MET A 392 0.47 -21.56 1.72
N VAL A 393 1.54 -21.89 1.00
CA VAL A 393 2.79 -22.40 1.62
C VAL A 393 3.54 -21.33 2.43
N ASN A 394 3.32 -20.02 2.18
CA ASN A 394 4.02 -18.95 2.90
C ASN A 394 3.09 -17.87 3.48
N LEU A 395 1.76 -18.03 3.42
CA LEU A 395 0.83 -16.99 3.85
C LEU A 395 0.87 -16.77 5.36
N LEU A 396 0.96 -17.84 6.16
CA LEU A 396 1.06 -17.74 7.61
C LEU A 396 2.37 -17.06 8.03
N ASP A 397 3.49 -17.46 7.46
CA ASP A 397 4.80 -16.87 7.76
C ASP A 397 4.85 -15.39 7.35
N TYR A 398 4.24 -15.05 6.21
CA TYR A 398 4.09 -13.68 5.76
C TYR A 398 3.21 -12.86 6.74
N LEU A 399 2.08 -13.39 7.20
CA LEU A 399 1.23 -12.72 8.18
C LEU A 399 1.90 -12.56 9.55
N ILE A 400 2.67 -13.56 10.00
CA ILE A 400 3.46 -13.49 11.23
C ILE A 400 4.54 -12.41 11.08
N SER A 401 5.22 -12.34 9.94
CA SER A 401 6.21 -11.29 9.68
C SER A 401 5.59 -9.88 9.70
N LEU A 402 4.39 -9.71 9.14
CA LEU A 402 3.65 -8.45 9.19
C LEU A 402 3.28 -8.06 10.64
N GLN A 403 2.89 -9.03 11.45
CA GLN A 403 2.65 -8.82 12.87
C GLN A 403 3.91 -8.38 13.61
N VAL A 404 5.06 -9.01 13.36
CA VAL A 404 6.35 -8.61 13.95
C VAL A 404 6.73 -7.19 13.53
N VAL A 405 6.55 -6.84 12.25
CA VAL A 405 6.80 -5.48 11.75
C VAL A 405 5.87 -4.47 12.43
N ALA A 406 4.58 -4.76 12.54
CA ALA A 406 3.62 -3.85 13.19
C ALA A 406 3.96 -3.63 14.67
N VAL A 407 4.36 -4.68 15.41
CA VAL A 407 4.83 -4.55 16.80
C VAL A 407 6.11 -3.71 16.87
N SER A 408 7.05 -3.87 15.93
CA SER A 408 8.25 -3.03 15.88
C SER A 408 7.92 -1.56 15.65
N TYR A 409 6.92 -1.24 14.84
CA TYR A 409 6.45 0.13 14.62
C TYR A 409 5.77 0.70 15.87
N VAL A 410 5.04 -0.10 16.64
CA VAL A 410 4.53 0.32 17.96
C VAL A 410 5.66 0.72 18.88
N TYR A 411 6.73 -0.08 18.93
CA TYR A 411 7.89 0.26 19.74
C TYR A 411 8.56 1.57 19.27
N SER A 412 8.93 1.65 17.98
CA SER A 412 9.73 2.76 17.46
C SER A 412 8.94 4.07 17.35
N TYR A 413 7.64 4.02 17.08
CA TYR A 413 6.85 5.20 16.69
C TYR A 413 5.77 5.61 17.70
N LEU A 414 5.40 4.75 18.64
CA LEU A 414 4.53 5.08 19.76
C LEU A 414 5.33 5.16 21.06
N LEU A 415 6.07 4.11 21.42
CA LEU A 415 6.73 4.04 22.73
C LEU A 415 7.93 4.99 22.85
N LEU A 416 8.86 5.01 21.89
CA LEU A 416 10.02 5.91 21.98
C LEU A 416 9.63 7.40 21.98
N PRO A 417 8.77 7.89 21.07
CA PRO A 417 8.38 9.29 21.08
C PRO A 417 7.55 9.67 22.32
N SER A 418 6.69 8.78 22.82
CA SER A 418 5.93 9.06 24.04
C SER A 418 6.82 9.14 25.27
N ALA A 419 7.81 8.24 25.40
CA ALA A 419 8.82 8.32 26.44
C ALA A 419 9.60 9.64 26.36
N TYR A 420 9.95 10.08 25.16
CA TYR A 420 10.61 11.37 24.95
C TYR A 420 9.75 12.57 25.37
N LEU A 421 8.46 12.56 25.03
CA LEU A 421 7.52 13.60 25.49
C LEU A 421 7.39 13.64 27.02
N VAL A 422 7.44 12.48 27.69
CA VAL A 422 7.49 12.42 29.17
C VAL A 422 8.75 13.12 29.69
N VAL A 423 9.92 12.87 29.09
CA VAL A 423 11.17 13.56 29.46
C VAL A 423 11.07 15.08 29.24
N LEU A 424 10.47 15.52 28.12
CA LEU A 424 10.25 16.96 27.87
C LEU A 424 9.27 17.57 28.88
N SER A 425 8.21 16.86 29.23
CA SER A 425 7.24 17.32 30.24
C SER A 425 7.87 17.43 31.63
N ALA A 426 8.71 16.48 32.03
CA ALA A 426 9.45 16.50 33.29
C ALA A 426 10.45 17.67 33.32
N SER A 427 11.17 17.89 32.22
CA SER A 427 12.12 19.00 32.05
C SER A 427 11.39 20.36 32.10
N THR A 428 10.23 20.45 31.47
CA THR A 428 9.35 21.62 31.52
C THR A 428 8.89 21.90 32.96
N TYR A 429 8.48 20.87 33.68
CA TYR A 429 8.07 21.00 35.08
C TYR A 429 9.21 21.47 35.98
N ALA A 430 10.41 20.89 35.82
CA ALA A 430 11.61 21.29 36.56
C ALA A 430 11.95 22.77 36.32
N LEU A 431 11.97 23.21 35.05
CA LEU A 431 12.24 24.59 34.68
C LEU A 431 11.14 25.54 35.18
N SER A 432 9.87 25.12 35.13
CA SER A 432 8.76 25.93 35.64
C SER A 432 8.86 26.18 37.15
N LYS A 433 9.31 25.19 37.93
CA LYS A 433 9.55 25.35 39.38
C LYS A 433 10.69 26.29 39.68
N PHE A 434 11.74 26.26 38.86
CA PHE A 434 12.87 27.18 38.96
C PHE A 434 12.41 28.63 38.69
N LEU A 435 11.71 28.87 37.58
CA LEU A 435 11.19 30.19 37.21
C LEU A 435 10.09 30.71 38.15
N GLY A 436 9.24 29.82 38.65
CA GLY A 436 8.13 30.13 39.56
C GLY A 436 8.56 30.44 40.99
N GLY A 437 9.79 30.12 41.38
CA GLY A 437 10.32 30.32 42.74
C GLY A 437 9.91 29.22 43.74
N GLY A 438 9.56 28.03 43.24
CA GLY A 438 9.23 26.86 44.07
C GLY A 438 10.45 26.15 44.66
N LEU A 439 11.61 26.27 44.00
CA LEU A 439 12.90 25.83 44.53
C LEU A 439 13.45 26.94 45.43
N ARG A 440 13.19 26.85 46.75
CA ARG A 440 13.96 27.61 47.74
C ARG A 440 15.38 27.04 47.77
N PHE A 441 16.27 27.56 46.93
CA PHE A 441 17.69 27.48 47.24
C PHE A 441 17.91 28.24 48.55
N ARG A 442 18.02 27.49 49.66
CA ARG A 442 18.74 27.98 50.83
C ARG A 442 20.21 28.04 50.40
N LEU A 443 20.60 29.16 49.80
CA LEU A 443 22.00 29.55 49.81
C LEU A 443 22.36 29.71 51.29
N ILE A 444 23.31 28.88 51.73
CA ILE A 444 23.89 28.84 53.07
C ILE A 444 24.46 30.21 53.43
#